data_AF-A0A2H9MC54-F1
#
_entry.id   AF-A0A2H9MC54-F1
#
_cell.length_a   1.000
_cell.length_b   1.000
_cell.length_c   1.000
_cell.angle_alpha   90.00
_cell.angle_beta   90.00
_cell.angle_gamma   90.00
#
_symmetry.space_group_name_H-M   'P 1'
#
loop_
_entity.id
_entity.type
_entity.pdbx_description
1 polymer ?
#
loop_
_entity_poly.entity_id
_entity_poly.type
_entity_poly.pdbx_seq_one_letter_code
_entity_poly.pdbx_strand_id
1 'polypeptide(L)'
;MAIKGVLREELQNSLQMKKRYEEELAKLPKGSLIKKKIKGHDYYYVVLREKSKVKFIYKGRKLPLDVVKKYSEAKKLRAKYRNLLSQVKEQISFLKRSLKNGTKAS
;
A
#
# COMPACT_ATOMS: atom_id res chain seq x y z
N MET A 1 -32.03 19.17 2.66
CA MET A 1 -30.71 18.94 3.27
C MET A 1 -30.14 17.52 3.02
N ALA A 2 -30.48 16.87 1.89
CA ALA A 2 -30.07 15.48 1.61
C ALA A 2 -28.59 15.35 1.19
N ILE A 3 -28.08 16.30 0.40
CA ILE A 3 -26.73 16.23 -0.20
C ILE A 3 -25.62 16.23 0.87
N LYS A 4 -25.75 17.02 1.94
CA LYS A 4 -24.76 17.04 3.03
C LYS A 4 -24.73 15.71 3.80
N GLY A 5 -25.86 15.04 3.96
CA GLY A 5 -25.95 13.72 4.59
C GLY A 5 -25.18 12.68 3.77
N VAL A 6 -25.46 12.61 2.48
CA VAL A 6 -24.78 11.71 1.53
C VAL A 6 -23.27 11.95 1.52
N LEU A 7 -22.81 13.20 1.49
CA LEU A 7 -21.37 13.51 1.52
C LEU A 7 -20.68 13.07 2.82
N ARG A 8 -21.38 13.10 3.96
CA ARG A 8 -20.83 12.62 5.24
C ARG A 8 -20.75 11.09 5.27
N GLU A 9 -21.78 10.42 4.78
CA GLU A 9 -21.79 8.96 4.63
C GLU A 9 -20.65 8.48 3.74
N GLU A 10 -20.47 9.11 2.57
CA GLU A 10 -19.38 8.76 1.67
C GLU A 10 -18.00 9.04 2.25
N LEU A 11 -17.87 10.10 3.06
CA LEU A 11 -16.63 10.37 3.78
C LEU A 11 -16.35 9.27 4.80
N GLN A 12 -17.37 8.80 5.53
CA GLN A 12 -17.22 7.70 6.48
C GLN A 12 -16.85 6.39 5.78
N ASN A 13 -17.49 6.07 4.67
CA ASN A 13 -17.18 4.90 3.83
C ASN A 13 -15.72 4.96 3.33
N SER A 14 -15.30 6.12 2.82
CA SER A 14 -13.93 6.33 2.33
C SER A 14 -12.88 6.18 3.43
N LEU A 15 -13.17 6.66 4.65
CA LEU A 15 -12.29 6.47 5.80
C LEU A 15 -12.16 5.00 6.21
N GLN A 16 -13.25 4.23 6.14
CA GLN A 16 -13.20 2.79 6.41
C GLN A 16 -12.41 2.05 5.33
N MET A 17 -12.59 2.39 4.05
CA MET A 17 -11.80 1.83 2.94
C MET A 17 -10.31 2.12 3.13
N LYS A 18 -9.95 3.36 3.48
CA LYS A 18 -8.57 3.76 3.78
C LYS A 18 -7.96 2.85 4.86
N LYS A 19 -8.68 2.67 5.98
CA LYS A 19 -8.22 1.82 7.09
C LYS A 19 -8.00 0.37 6.64
N ARG A 20 -8.95 -0.20 5.91
CA ARG A 20 -8.84 -1.58 5.38
C ARG A 20 -7.61 -1.74 4.47
N TYR A 21 -7.36 -0.80 3.56
CA TYR A 21 -6.19 -0.87 2.68
C TYR A 21 -4.87 -0.73 3.45
N GLU A 22 -4.83 0.10 4.49
CA GLU A 22 -3.67 0.23 5.37
C GLU A 22 -3.40 -1.07 6.15
N GLU A 23 -4.45 -1.74 6.65
CA GLU A 23 -4.36 -3.04 7.31
C GLU A 23 -3.87 -4.15 6.36
N GLU A 24 -4.42 -4.23 5.15
CA GLU A 24 -3.97 -5.20 4.15
C GLU A 24 -2.51 -4.97 3.76
N LEU A 25 -2.07 -3.72 3.60
CA LEU A 25 -0.66 -3.40 3.36
C LEU A 25 0.26 -3.83 4.52
N ALA A 26 -0.21 -3.74 5.77
CA ALA A 26 0.56 -4.12 6.94
C ALA A 26 0.76 -5.64 7.08
N LYS A 27 -0.20 -6.44 6.58
CA LYS A 27 -0.12 -7.91 6.56
C LYS A 27 0.90 -8.45 5.55
N LEU A 28 1.22 -7.67 4.51
CA LEU A 28 2.14 -8.11 3.46
C LEU A 28 3.60 -8.12 3.95
N PRO A 29 4.41 -9.10 3.50
CA PRO A 29 5.82 -9.14 3.87
C PRO A 29 6.54 -7.85 3.46
N LYS A 30 7.33 -7.32 4.38
CA LYS A 30 8.13 -6.12 4.16
C LYS A 30 9.20 -6.35 3.09
N GLY A 31 9.45 -5.31 2.31
CA GLY A 31 10.44 -5.33 1.24
C GLY A 31 10.02 -6.16 0.02
N SER A 32 10.95 -6.36 -0.89
CA SER A 32 10.76 -7.18 -2.09
C SER A 32 11.92 -8.15 -2.23
N LEU A 33 11.63 -9.38 -2.63
CA LEU A 33 12.66 -10.35 -2.98
C LEU A 33 13.26 -9.99 -4.34
N ILE A 34 14.59 -9.94 -4.40
CA ILE A 34 15.36 -9.79 -5.64
C ILE A 34 16.35 -10.93 -5.77
N LYS A 35 16.74 -11.20 -7.01
CA LYS A 35 17.78 -12.16 -7.37
C LYS A 35 18.95 -11.40 -7.98
N LYS A 36 20.16 -11.58 -7.43
CA LYS A 36 21.41 -11.00 -7.96
C LYS A 36 22.29 -12.13 -8.49
N LYS A 37 22.89 -11.93 -9.66
CA LYS A 37 23.90 -12.85 -10.22
C LYS A 37 25.29 -12.28 -9.93
N ILE A 38 26.14 -13.03 -9.22
CA ILE A 38 27.50 -12.62 -8.85
C ILE A 38 28.44 -13.80 -9.12
N LYS A 39 29.47 -13.59 -9.95
CA LYS A 39 30.45 -14.62 -10.35
C LYS A 39 29.79 -15.94 -10.76
N GLY A 40 28.76 -15.87 -11.61
CA GLY A 40 28.02 -17.04 -12.10
C GLY A 40 27.00 -17.65 -11.13
N HIS A 41 26.95 -17.21 -9.87
CA HIS A 41 26.01 -17.72 -8.88
C HIS A 41 24.85 -16.77 -8.62
N ASP A 42 23.69 -17.35 -8.32
CA ASP A 42 22.49 -16.61 -7.98
C ASP A 42 22.34 -16.44 -6.45
N TYR A 43 21.96 -15.24 -6.04
CA TYR A 43 21.81 -14.86 -4.63
C TYR A 43 20.50 -14.11 -4.43
N TYR A 44 19.69 -14.57 -3.49
CA TYR A 44 18.42 -13.94 -3.15
C TYR A 44 18.60 -12.95 -2.01
N TYR A 45 17.97 -11.78 -2.14
CA TYR A 45 17.97 -10.74 -1.13
C TYR A 45 16.55 -10.20 -0.93
N VAL A 46 16.17 -9.90 0.31
CA VAL A 46 15.03 -9.02 0.58
C VAL A 46 15.53 -7.59 0.66
N VAL A 47 15.00 -6.73 -0.22
CA VAL A 47 15.30 -5.30 -0.22
C VAL A 47 14.17 -4.57 0.47
N LEU A 48 14.50 -3.83 1.54
CA LEU A 48 13.55 -2.98 2.24
C LEU A 48 14.19 -1.64 2.58
N ARG A 49 13.37 -0.62 2.76
CA ARG A 49 13.81 0.65 3.33
C ARG A 49 13.53 0.63 4.83
N GLU A 50 14.55 0.91 5.60
CA GLU A 50 14.45 1.12 7.05
C GLU A 50 14.92 2.54 7.36
N LYS A 51 14.02 3.36 7.89
CA LYS A 51 14.23 4.80 8.02
C LYS A 51 14.62 5.42 6.67
N SER A 52 15.81 6.02 6.57
CA SER A 52 16.34 6.64 5.36
C SER A 52 17.22 5.71 4.50
N LYS A 53 17.55 4.50 4.98
CA LYS A 53 18.52 3.61 4.32
C LYS A 53 17.85 2.41 3.65
N VAL A 54 18.35 2.03 2.47
CA VAL A 54 17.96 0.79 1.80
C VAL A 54 18.84 -0.34 2.33
N LYS A 55 18.21 -1.40 2.86
CA LYS A 55 18.87 -2.60 3.36
C LYS A 55 18.64 -3.77 2.41
N PHE A 56 19.70 -4.55 2.18
CA PHE A 56 19.68 -5.82 1.45
C PHE A 56 19.92 -6.95 2.44
N ILE A 57 18.88 -7.71 2.77
CA ILE A 57 18.99 -8.86 3.67
C ILE A 57 19.21 -10.11 2.82
N TYR A 58 20.38 -10.73 2.94
CA TYR A 58 20.69 -11.98 2.25
C TYR A 58 19.76 -13.11 2.72
N LYS A 59 19.27 -13.92 1.77
CA LYS A 59 18.36 -15.04 2.02
C LYS A 59 18.86 -16.40 1.52
N GLY A 60 20.07 -16.46 0.98
CA GLY A 60 20.65 -17.70 0.46
C GLY A 60 20.76 -17.73 -1.06
N ARG A 61 21.38 -18.81 -1.57
CA ARG A 61 21.51 -19.09 -3.02
C ARG A 61 20.29 -19.81 -3.60
N LYS A 62 19.59 -20.57 -2.76
CA LYS A 62 18.37 -21.30 -3.10
C LYS A 62 17.28 -20.91 -2.11
N LEU A 63 16.10 -20.57 -2.62
CA LEU A 63 14.90 -20.38 -1.80
C LEU A 63 13.83 -21.38 -2.25
N PRO A 64 12.99 -21.84 -1.30
CA PRO A 64 11.77 -22.55 -1.63
C PRO A 64 10.87 -21.75 -2.59
N LEU A 65 10.25 -22.43 -3.55
CA LEU A 65 9.43 -21.80 -4.60
C LEU A 65 8.20 -21.08 -4.03
N ASP A 66 7.61 -21.60 -2.95
CA ASP A 66 6.52 -20.99 -2.20
C ASP A 66 6.92 -19.63 -1.62
N VAL A 67 8.14 -19.49 -1.10
CA VAL A 67 8.65 -18.21 -0.60
C VAL A 67 8.82 -17.21 -1.75
N VAL A 68 9.36 -17.64 -2.88
CA VAL A 68 9.49 -16.78 -4.08
C VAL A 68 8.12 -16.31 -4.56
N LYS A 69 7.14 -17.24 -4.66
CA LYS A 69 5.76 -16.92 -5.03
C LYS A 69 5.12 -15.95 -4.04
N LYS A 70 5.27 -16.18 -2.73
CA LYS A 70 4.75 -15.30 -1.67
C LYS A 70 5.24 -13.86 -1.82
N TYR A 71 6.53 -13.65 -2.07
CA TYR A 71 7.07 -12.30 -2.28
C TYR A 71 6.64 -11.66 -3.60
N SER A 72 6.47 -12.46 -4.66
CA SER A 72 5.94 -12.00 -5.95
C SER A 72 4.50 -11.50 -5.81
N GLU A 73 3.63 -12.30 -5.21
CA GLU A 73 2.23 -11.92 -4.99
C GLU A 73 2.12 -10.74 -4.03
N ALA A 74 2.92 -10.70 -2.96
CA ALA A 74 2.99 -9.55 -2.08
C ALA A 74 3.42 -8.26 -2.82
N LYS A 75 4.28 -8.34 -3.83
CA LYS A 75 4.67 -7.18 -4.65
C LYS A 75 3.49 -6.66 -5.46
N LYS A 76 2.71 -7.54 -6.09
CA LYS A 76 1.50 -7.19 -6.86
C LYS A 76 0.43 -6.58 -5.95
N LEU A 77 0.14 -7.23 -4.83
CA LEU A 77 -0.83 -6.73 -3.84
C LEU A 77 -0.41 -5.39 -3.25
N ARG A 78 0.88 -5.20 -2.93
CA ARG A 78 1.39 -3.89 -2.48
C ARG A 78 1.15 -2.79 -3.51
N ALA A 79 1.38 -3.06 -4.80
CA ALA A 79 1.12 -2.09 -5.86
C ALA A 79 -0.38 -1.75 -5.94
N LYS A 80 -1.25 -2.78 -5.95
CA LYS A 80 -2.71 -2.63 -5.96
C LYS A 80 -3.20 -1.77 -4.80
N TYR A 81 -2.90 -2.15 -3.56
CA TYR A 81 -3.40 -1.44 -2.38
C TYR A 81 -2.83 -0.04 -2.24
N ARG A 82 -1.59 0.21 -2.67
CA ARG A 82 -1.03 1.58 -2.70
C ARG A 82 -1.76 2.49 -3.68
N ASN A 83 -2.12 1.96 -4.85
CA ASN A 83 -2.91 2.71 -5.82
C ASN A 83 -4.31 3.05 -5.26
N LEU A 84 -5.02 2.04 -4.77
CA LEU A 84 -6.33 2.22 -4.14
C LEU A 84 -6.28 3.20 -2.96
N LEU A 85 -5.23 3.12 -2.12
CA LEU A 85 -5.03 4.03 -1.00
C LEU A 85 -4.78 5.48 -1.46
N SER A 86 -4.08 5.69 -2.58
CA SER A 86 -3.88 7.03 -3.15
C SER A 86 -5.22 7.63 -3.58
N GLN A 87 -5.99 6.87 -4.37
CA GLN A 87 -7.30 7.28 -4.87
C GLN A 87 -8.27 7.62 -3.73
N VAL A 88 -8.34 6.77 -2.70
CA VAL A 88 -9.23 7.01 -1.56
C VAL A 88 -8.80 8.23 -0.74
N LYS A 89 -7.50 8.52 -0.65
CA LYS A 89 -6.99 9.72 0.03
C LYS A 89 -7.38 11.00 -0.72
N GLU A 90 -7.32 10.96 -2.04
CA GLU A 90 -7.79 12.06 -2.91
C GLU A 90 -9.29 12.28 -2.73
N GLN A 91 -10.09 11.21 -2.75
CA GLN A 91 -11.53 11.26 -2.49
C GLN A 91 -11.85 11.85 -1.10
N ILE A 92 -11.17 11.40 -0.04
CA ILE A 92 -11.32 11.95 1.32
C ILE A 92 -11.02 13.45 1.33
N SER A 93 -9.92 13.88 0.68
CA SER A 93 -9.54 15.29 0.60
C SER A 93 -10.62 16.12 -0.09
N PHE A 94 -11.15 15.62 -1.21
CA PHE A 94 -12.25 16.24 -1.94
C PHE A 94 -13.51 16.36 -1.09
N LEU A 95 -13.98 15.27 -0.48
CA LEU A 95 -15.20 15.25 0.34
C LEU A 95 -15.10 16.21 1.53
N LYS A 96 -13.94 16.26 2.20
CA LYS A 96 -13.67 17.22 3.29
C LYS A 96 -13.76 18.67 2.81
N ARG A 97 -13.19 18.99 1.64
CA ARG A 97 -13.27 20.34 1.05
C ARG A 97 -14.71 20.70 0.68
N SER A 98 -15.44 19.78 0.04
CA SER A 98 -16.83 19.98 -0.37
C SER A 98 -17.76 20.25 0.83
N LEU A 99 -17.59 19.50 1.93
CA LEU A 99 -18.34 19.74 3.18
C LEU A 99 -18.01 21.10 3.83
N LYS A 100 -16.74 21.54 3.75
CA LYS A 100 -16.28 22.84 4.27
C LYS A 100 -16.73 24.03 3.42
N ASN A 101 -16.80 23.89 2.11
CA ASN A 101 -17.23 24.97 1.22
C ASN A 101 -18.76 25.08 1.18
N GLY A 102 -19.47 23.95 1.25
CA GLY A 102 -20.92 23.94 1.38
C GLY A 102 -21.45 24.46 2.73
N THR A 103 -20.57 24.77 3.69
CA THR A 103 -20.92 25.46 4.95
C THR A 103 -20.72 26.98 4.87
N LYS A 104 -20.05 27.51 3.84
CA LYS A 104 -19.85 28.96 3.64
C LYS A 104 -20.90 29.62 2.74
N ALA A 105 -21.68 28.82 2.00
CA ALA A 105 -22.67 29.27 1.03
C ALA A 105 -24.12 29.10 1.54
N SER A 106 -24.30 28.92 2.85
CA SER A 106 -25.59 28.71 3.51
C SER A 106 -25.71 29.58 4.74
#